data_AF-A0A7J6UH98-F1
#
_entry.id   AF-A0A7J6UH98-F1
#
_cell.length_a   1.000
_cell.length_b   1.000
_cell.length_c   1.000
_cell.angle_alpha   90.00
_cell.angle_beta   90.00
_cell.angle_gamma   90.00
#
_symmetry.space_group_name_H-M   'P 1'
#
loop_
_entity.id
_entity.type
_entity.pdbx_description
1 polymer ?
#
loop_
_entity_poly.entity_id
_entity_poly.type
_entity_poly.pdbx_seq_one_letter_code
_entity_poly.pdbx_strand_id
1 'polypeptide(L)'
;MVNGNHRALMELLSNEAGCAINDIIDFDICMMDATPSSIIGVYDEFISSPRVDNLLSTWACMEALSSQSDHLVDGKDIYIAAAFDHEECGSTSYTGANSMTLQSWIKRILSSLDQHADRYFSQIIARSILVSADGAHAIHPNYPSKHQSEHKVYLHDGIVIKTNTNQRYATNALTASMIRALASSSNNTGSEANDVNTAAPIPIQDFVVRNDSPCGSTIGPMMSANIGIRTIDLGAAQWAMHSCRETCSVDDAAHLVSLCEVIYKHWGDIDDNLIEVMDDDDARQ
;
A
#
# COMPACT_ATOMS: atom_id res chain seq x y z
N MET A 1 26.33 26.90 21.20
CA MET A 1 26.17 25.46 20.93
C MET A 1 25.94 24.75 22.25
N VAL A 2 25.04 23.78 22.32
CA VAL A 2 24.87 22.86 23.46
C VAL A 2 25.03 21.45 22.91
N ASN A 3 25.97 20.67 23.46
CA ASN A 3 26.34 19.34 22.94
C ASN A 3 26.61 19.34 21.42
N GLY A 4 27.24 20.39 20.89
CA GLY A 4 27.51 20.51 19.45
C GLY A 4 26.30 20.92 18.59
N ASN A 5 25.15 21.21 19.19
CA ASN A 5 23.93 21.63 18.50
C ASN A 5 23.61 23.11 18.70
N HIS A 6 22.84 23.70 17.78
CA HIS A 6 22.43 25.11 17.88
C HIS A 6 21.53 25.32 19.11
N ARG A 7 21.83 26.34 19.92
CA ARG A 7 21.16 26.55 21.22
C ARG A 7 19.65 26.73 21.08
N ALA A 8 19.20 27.49 20.10
CA ALA A 8 17.76 27.72 19.87
C ALA A 8 17.00 26.44 19.53
N LEU A 9 17.63 25.50 18.80
CA LEU A 9 17.02 24.20 18.50
C LEU A 9 16.91 23.36 19.77
N MET A 10 17.97 23.30 20.57
CA MET A 10 17.98 22.55 21.83
C MET A 10 16.95 23.11 22.83
N GLU A 11 16.82 24.42 22.92
CA GLU A 11 15.79 25.09 23.73
C GLU A 11 14.38 24.71 23.24
N LEU A 12 14.14 24.78 21.92
CA LEU A 12 12.86 24.36 21.32
C LEU A 12 12.52 22.90 21.66
N LEU A 13 13.46 21.97 21.42
CA LEU A 13 13.27 20.55 21.71
C LEU A 13 13.05 20.28 23.19
N SER A 14 13.80 20.95 24.08
CA SER A 14 13.66 20.76 25.53
C SER A 14 12.31 21.26 26.06
N ASN A 15 11.82 22.37 25.52
CA ASN A 15 10.52 22.92 25.89
C ASN A 15 9.40 22.00 25.42
N GLU A 16 9.48 21.46 24.20
CA GLU A 16 8.48 20.54 23.66
C GLU A 16 8.49 19.18 24.39
N ALA A 17 9.67 18.65 24.69
CA ALA A 17 9.83 17.38 25.40
C ALA A 17 9.57 17.48 26.92
N GLY A 18 9.49 18.71 27.47
CA GLY A 18 9.26 18.95 28.90
C GLY A 18 10.43 18.53 29.80
N CYS A 19 11.68 18.59 29.29
CA CYS A 19 12.89 18.19 30.02
C CYS A 19 13.92 19.34 30.09
N ALA A 20 14.99 19.17 30.87
CA ALA A 20 16.09 20.12 30.82
C ALA A 20 16.86 19.96 29.51
N ILE A 21 17.42 21.05 28.97
CA ILE A 21 18.26 21.01 27.76
C ILE A 21 19.39 19.96 27.86
N ASN A 22 19.95 19.78 29.06
CA ASN A 22 21.04 18.84 29.30
C ASN A 22 20.57 17.36 29.38
N ASP A 23 19.26 17.11 29.44
CA ASP A 23 18.69 15.76 29.44
C ASP A 23 18.55 15.20 28.01
N ILE A 24 18.61 16.07 26.98
CA ILE A 24 18.58 15.65 25.58
C ILE A 24 19.90 14.97 25.23
N ILE A 25 19.81 13.67 24.94
CA ILE A 25 20.95 12.85 24.54
C ILE A 25 21.25 13.04 23.04
N ASP A 26 20.24 12.81 22.20
CA ASP A 26 20.31 12.93 20.74
C ASP A 26 18.89 13.09 20.16
N PHE A 27 18.77 13.37 18.88
CA PHE A 27 17.49 13.50 18.18
C PHE A 27 17.59 13.14 16.70
N ASP A 28 16.51 12.58 16.16
CA ASP A 28 16.29 12.41 14.73
C ASP A 28 15.00 13.16 14.37
N ILE A 29 15.14 14.25 13.59
CA ILE A 29 14.04 15.16 13.28
C ILE A 29 13.98 15.46 11.78
N CYS A 30 12.77 15.41 11.24
CA CYS A 30 12.49 15.80 9.86
C CYS A 30 11.84 17.17 9.83
N MET A 31 12.31 18.04 8.93
CA MET A 31 11.58 19.27 8.61
C MET A 31 10.32 18.90 7.83
N MET A 32 9.20 19.56 8.15
CA MET A 32 7.92 19.32 7.49
C MET A 32 7.22 20.61 7.11
N ASP A 33 6.41 20.56 6.03
CA ASP A 33 5.44 21.61 5.75
C ASP A 33 4.45 21.72 6.92
N ALA A 34 4.37 22.91 7.51
CA ALA A 34 3.49 23.21 8.64
C ALA A 34 2.06 23.57 8.21
N THR A 35 1.82 23.72 6.90
CA THR A 35 0.51 24.04 6.35
C THR A 35 -0.43 22.83 6.49
N PRO A 36 -1.55 22.93 7.23
CA PRO A 36 -2.48 21.80 7.40
C PRO A 36 -2.97 21.25 6.07
N SER A 37 -3.23 19.94 6.01
CA SER A 37 -3.88 19.30 4.86
C SER A 37 -5.29 19.87 4.66
N SER A 38 -5.75 19.93 3.42
CA SER A 38 -7.05 20.52 3.08
C SER A 38 -7.68 19.83 1.89
N ILE A 39 -9.01 19.78 1.89
CA ILE A 39 -9.79 19.53 0.68
C ILE A 39 -9.75 20.78 -0.20
N ILE A 40 -9.50 20.60 -1.50
CA ILE A 40 -9.36 21.66 -2.48
C ILE A 40 -10.09 21.31 -3.78
N GLY A 41 -10.15 22.25 -4.71
CA GLY A 41 -10.88 22.12 -5.97
C GLY A 41 -12.19 22.93 -5.92
N VAL A 42 -12.79 23.19 -7.08
CA VAL A 42 -14.07 23.93 -7.14
C VAL A 42 -15.19 23.10 -6.52
N TYR A 43 -15.08 21.77 -6.58
CA TYR A 43 -16.07 20.83 -6.09
C TYR A 43 -15.61 20.03 -4.86
N ASP A 44 -14.59 20.50 -4.13
CA ASP A 44 -14.03 19.79 -2.98
C ASP A 44 -13.59 18.34 -3.32
N GLU A 45 -13.02 18.18 -4.52
CA GLU A 45 -12.75 16.88 -5.13
C GLU A 45 -11.32 16.37 -4.88
N PHE A 46 -10.39 17.21 -4.44
CA PHE A 46 -9.00 16.81 -4.21
C PHE A 46 -8.58 16.97 -2.75
N ILE A 47 -7.65 16.11 -2.33
CA ILE A 47 -6.91 16.24 -1.08
C ILE A 47 -5.55 16.84 -1.41
N SER A 48 -5.20 17.96 -0.77
CA SER A 48 -3.84 18.50 -0.79
C SER A 48 -3.19 18.33 0.57
N SER A 49 -2.13 17.53 0.62
CA SER A 49 -1.47 17.15 1.87
C SER A 49 0.03 16.97 1.66
N PRO A 50 0.87 17.30 2.66
CA PRO A 50 2.20 16.71 2.71
C PRO A 50 2.12 15.19 2.94
N ARG A 51 3.09 14.44 2.41
CA ARG A 51 3.32 13.01 2.71
C ARG A 51 2.15 12.09 2.35
N VAL A 52 1.45 12.37 1.25
CA VAL A 52 0.50 11.41 0.66
C VAL A 52 1.26 10.13 0.33
N ASP A 53 2.45 10.26 -0.25
CA ASP A 53 3.41 9.19 -0.39
C ASP A 53 4.10 8.87 0.95
N ASN A 54 3.92 7.70 1.56
CA ASN A 54 2.88 6.69 1.31
C ASN A 54 1.92 6.57 2.50
N LEU A 55 1.71 7.66 3.25
CA LEU A 55 0.82 7.66 4.42
C LEU A 55 -0.65 7.46 4.02
N LEU A 56 -1.04 7.80 2.79
CA LEU A 56 -2.39 7.54 2.30
C LEU A 56 -2.68 6.02 2.26
N SER A 57 -1.81 5.24 1.62
CA SER A 57 -2.00 3.79 1.54
C SER A 57 -1.83 3.11 2.90
N THR A 58 -0.89 3.61 3.71
CA THR A 58 -0.70 3.13 5.09
C THR A 58 -1.96 3.32 5.92
N TRP A 59 -2.55 4.52 5.87
CA TRP A 59 -3.83 4.81 6.53
C TRP A 59 -4.93 3.90 6.01
N ALA A 60 -5.07 3.75 4.68
CA ALA A 60 -6.16 2.95 4.11
C ALA A 60 -6.09 1.48 4.52
N CYS A 61 -4.90 0.86 4.52
CA CYS A 61 -4.73 -0.52 4.98
C CYS A 61 -5.05 -0.68 6.47
N MET A 62 -4.61 0.25 7.32
CA MET A 62 -4.87 0.19 8.76
C MET A 62 -6.35 0.45 9.09
N GLU A 63 -6.96 1.44 8.44
CA GLU A 63 -8.38 1.79 8.61
C GLU A 63 -9.26 0.59 8.23
N ALA A 64 -9.03 0.00 7.05
CA ALA A 64 -9.76 -1.17 6.59
C ALA A 64 -9.60 -2.39 7.52
N LEU A 65 -8.40 -2.63 8.06
CA LEU A 65 -8.21 -3.74 9.00
C LEU A 65 -8.94 -3.48 10.32
N SER A 66 -8.88 -2.23 10.81
CA SER A 66 -9.54 -1.81 12.05
C SER A 66 -11.07 -1.87 11.91
N SER A 67 -11.63 -1.35 10.82
CA SER A 67 -13.07 -1.31 10.57
C SER A 67 -13.67 -2.72 10.41
N GLN A 68 -12.88 -3.68 9.95
CA GLN A 68 -13.32 -5.06 9.75
C GLN A 68 -13.00 -6.00 10.91
N SER A 69 -12.31 -5.52 11.95
CA SER A 69 -11.82 -6.37 13.06
C SER A 69 -12.88 -7.31 13.63
N ASP A 70 -14.09 -6.83 13.95
CA ASP A 70 -15.19 -7.65 14.49
C ASP A 70 -15.66 -8.76 13.53
N HIS A 71 -15.63 -8.51 12.22
CA HIS A 71 -16.02 -9.49 11.21
C HIS A 71 -14.95 -10.55 10.95
N LEU A 72 -13.69 -10.24 11.24
CA LEU A 72 -12.54 -11.09 10.96
C LEU A 72 -12.20 -12.04 12.13
N VAL A 73 -12.74 -11.82 13.34
CA VAL A 73 -12.40 -12.60 14.55
C VAL A 73 -12.67 -14.10 14.38
N ASP A 74 -13.77 -14.47 13.71
CA ASP A 74 -14.16 -15.86 13.47
C ASP A 74 -13.60 -16.41 12.13
N GLY A 75 -12.70 -15.65 11.49
CA GLY A 75 -12.06 -16.00 10.23
C GLY A 75 -11.05 -17.16 10.35
N LYS A 76 -10.66 -17.72 9.20
CA LYS A 76 -9.66 -18.80 9.11
C LYS A 76 -8.25 -18.28 8.77
N ASP A 77 -8.15 -17.01 8.39
CA ASP A 77 -6.93 -16.40 7.88
C ASP A 77 -6.27 -15.49 8.93
N ILE A 78 -5.00 -15.17 8.70
CA ILE A 78 -4.24 -14.21 9.50
C ILE A 78 -4.12 -12.93 8.69
N TYR A 79 -4.72 -11.86 9.19
CA TYR A 79 -4.69 -10.54 8.55
C TYR A 79 -3.59 -9.67 9.15
N ILE A 80 -2.74 -9.10 8.28
CA ILE A 80 -1.61 -8.27 8.69
C ILE A 80 -1.64 -6.98 7.88
N ALA A 81 -1.68 -5.83 8.57
CA ALA A 81 -1.30 -4.54 8.02
C ALA A 81 0.06 -4.16 8.60
N ALA A 82 1.07 -3.95 7.75
CA ALA A 82 2.43 -3.62 8.16
C ALA A 82 2.94 -2.39 7.40
N ALA A 83 3.46 -1.41 8.14
CA ALA A 83 4.12 -0.23 7.60
C ALA A 83 5.63 -0.37 7.77
N PHE A 84 6.39 -0.17 6.69
CA PHE A 84 7.84 -0.27 6.69
C PHE A 84 8.46 1.12 6.54
N ASP A 85 9.59 1.31 7.20
CA ASP A 85 10.39 2.51 7.14
C ASP A 85 11.41 2.42 5.99
N HIS A 86 12.13 3.50 5.70
CA HIS A 86 13.27 3.53 4.77
C HIS A 86 12.96 3.12 3.32
N GLU A 87 11.70 3.07 2.89
CA GLU A 87 11.33 2.76 1.49
C GLU A 87 12.09 3.69 0.53
N GLU A 88 11.99 4.98 0.80
CA GLU A 88 12.55 6.09 0.01
C GLU A 88 14.09 6.11 -0.07
N CYS A 89 14.77 5.29 0.74
CA CYS A 89 16.21 5.11 0.69
C CYS A 89 16.63 3.66 0.36
N GLY A 90 15.71 2.86 -0.18
CA GLY A 90 15.96 1.53 -0.73
C GLY A 90 15.65 0.38 0.22
N SER A 91 14.91 0.63 1.30
CA SER A 91 14.36 -0.37 2.25
C SER A 91 15.39 -1.23 2.98
N THR A 92 16.68 -0.97 2.83
CA THR A 92 17.76 -1.80 3.38
C THR A 92 18.12 -1.34 4.79
N SER A 93 17.25 -1.67 5.74
CA SER A 93 17.43 -1.43 7.18
C SER A 93 16.67 -2.49 7.97
N TYR A 94 16.78 -2.52 9.30
CA TYR A 94 16.06 -3.50 10.12
C TYR A 94 14.55 -3.19 10.25
N THR A 95 14.15 -1.92 10.05
CA THR A 95 12.75 -1.45 9.99
C THR A 95 12.20 -1.38 8.56
N GLY A 96 13.06 -1.54 7.56
CA GLY A 96 12.69 -1.48 6.15
C GLY A 96 12.20 -2.80 5.58
N ALA A 97 11.65 -2.70 4.38
CA ALA A 97 11.03 -3.84 3.69
C ALA A 97 12.04 -4.89 3.22
N ASN A 98 13.30 -4.53 2.98
CA ASN A 98 14.36 -5.48 2.65
C ASN A 98 14.97 -6.09 3.93
N SER A 99 14.11 -6.43 4.88
CA SER A 99 14.46 -7.10 6.14
C SER A 99 13.73 -8.43 6.25
N MET A 100 14.17 -9.29 7.16
CA MET A 100 13.47 -10.55 7.49
C MET A 100 12.41 -10.34 8.58
N THR A 101 12.10 -9.10 8.93
CA THR A 101 11.27 -8.75 10.09
C THR A 101 9.84 -9.29 9.94
N LEU A 102 9.20 -9.07 8.78
CA LEU A 102 7.85 -9.59 8.54
C LEU A 102 7.80 -11.13 8.57
N GLN A 103 8.76 -11.80 7.93
CA GLN A 103 8.85 -13.26 7.96
C GLN A 103 9.00 -13.78 9.41
N SER A 104 9.84 -13.12 10.21
CA SER A 104 10.04 -13.45 11.62
C SER A 104 8.75 -13.25 12.44
N TRP A 105 8.00 -12.18 12.19
CA TRP A 105 6.71 -11.94 12.83
C TRP A 105 5.68 -13.00 12.47
N ILE A 106 5.54 -13.34 11.18
CA ILE A 106 4.64 -14.40 10.72
C ILE A 106 4.98 -15.72 11.41
N LYS A 107 6.25 -16.13 11.43
CA LYS A 107 6.68 -17.36 12.12
C LYS A 107 6.36 -17.32 13.61
N ARG A 108 6.59 -16.19 14.29
CA ARG A 108 6.26 -16.05 15.72
C ARG A 108 4.76 -16.12 16.00
N ILE A 109 3.93 -15.50 15.16
CA ILE A 109 2.47 -15.58 15.27
C ILE A 109 2.03 -17.03 15.09
N LEU A 110 2.49 -17.68 14.02
CA LEU A 110 2.16 -19.07 13.73
C LEU A 110 2.58 -20.03 14.85
N SER A 111 3.80 -19.92 15.37
CA SER A 111 4.25 -20.74 16.50
C SER A 111 3.48 -20.50 17.80
N SER A 112 2.85 -19.34 17.96
CA SER A 112 1.97 -19.05 19.10
C SER A 112 0.57 -19.66 18.96
N LEU A 113 0.11 -19.88 17.72
CA LEU A 113 -1.16 -20.52 17.41
C LEU A 113 -1.03 -22.05 17.39
N ASP A 114 0.08 -22.57 16.84
CA ASP A 114 0.41 -24.00 16.81
C ASP A 114 1.94 -24.20 16.86
N GLN A 115 2.42 -24.94 17.85
CA GLN A 115 3.84 -25.30 18.03
C GLN A 115 4.45 -26.08 16.84
N HIS A 116 3.62 -26.61 15.93
CA HIS A 116 4.04 -27.34 14.73
C HIS A 116 3.81 -26.54 13.44
N ALA A 117 3.42 -25.27 13.52
CA ALA A 117 3.07 -24.46 12.35
C ALA A 117 4.22 -24.32 11.33
N ASP A 118 5.49 -24.44 11.77
CA ASP A 118 6.65 -24.48 10.87
C ASP A 118 6.54 -25.57 9.78
N ARG A 119 5.84 -26.69 10.06
CA ARG A 119 5.60 -27.77 9.08
C ARG A 119 4.65 -27.36 7.95
N TYR A 120 3.84 -26.33 8.19
CA TYR A 120 2.82 -25.83 7.28
C TYR A 120 3.16 -24.46 6.69
N PHE A 121 4.32 -23.90 7.03
CA PHE A 121 4.71 -22.55 6.65
C PHE A 121 4.67 -22.35 5.13
N SER A 122 5.24 -23.27 4.35
CA SER A 122 5.23 -23.16 2.88
C SER A 122 3.83 -23.24 2.29
N GLN A 123 2.93 -24.06 2.85
CA GLN A 123 1.53 -24.14 2.42
C GLN A 123 0.77 -22.85 2.74
N ILE A 124 1.02 -22.26 3.91
CA ILE A 124 0.41 -20.98 4.32
C ILE A 124 0.87 -19.86 3.39
N ILE A 125 2.19 -19.76 3.13
CA ILE A 125 2.76 -18.77 2.21
C ILE A 125 2.22 -18.93 0.80
N ALA A 126 2.05 -20.18 0.30
CA ALA A 126 1.48 -20.42 -1.02
C ALA A 126 0.03 -19.91 -1.16
N ARG A 127 -0.77 -20.02 -0.09
CA ARG A 127 -2.17 -19.52 -0.03
C ARG A 127 -2.29 -18.02 0.33
N SER A 128 -1.18 -17.37 0.66
CA SER A 128 -1.17 -15.96 1.04
C SER A 128 -1.10 -15.04 -0.19
N ILE A 129 -1.65 -13.84 -0.04
CA ILE A 129 -1.39 -12.68 -0.89
C ILE A 129 -0.70 -11.59 -0.09
N LEU A 130 0.18 -10.86 -0.74
CA LEU A 130 0.74 -9.61 -0.25
C LEU A 130 0.27 -8.47 -1.14
N VAL A 131 -0.38 -7.48 -0.54
CA VAL A 131 -0.77 -6.25 -1.22
C VAL A 131 0.26 -5.18 -0.88
N SER A 132 1.14 -4.91 -1.84
CA SER A 132 2.09 -3.80 -1.79
C SER A 132 1.33 -2.52 -2.17
N ALA A 133 0.71 -1.92 -1.16
CA ALA A 133 -0.11 -0.72 -1.32
C ALA A 133 0.78 0.52 -1.31
N ASP A 134 0.91 1.17 -2.46
CA ASP A 134 1.77 2.32 -2.66
C ASP A 134 1.27 3.18 -3.83
N GLY A 135 1.44 4.50 -3.74
CA GLY A 135 0.87 5.48 -4.66
C GLY A 135 1.19 5.22 -6.13
N ALA A 136 0.37 5.78 -7.01
CA ALA A 136 0.55 5.72 -8.45
C ALA A 136 0.57 7.12 -9.08
N HIS A 137 1.19 7.26 -10.24
CA HIS A 137 1.27 8.53 -10.94
C HIS A 137 0.04 8.77 -11.81
N ALA A 138 -0.82 9.71 -11.40
CA ALA A 138 -1.86 10.24 -12.30
C ALA A 138 -1.23 11.01 -13.46
N ILE A 139 -1.89 11.02 -14.62
CA ILE A 139 -1.48 11.81 -15.77
C ILE A 139 -1.43 13.28 -15.39
N HIS A 140 -0.27 13.91 -15.56
CA HIS A 140 -0.16 15.33 -15.34
C HIS A 140 -0.63 16.08 -16.60
N PRO A 141 -1.66 16.97 -16.53
CA PRO A 141 -2.24 17.61 -17.71
C PRO A 141 -1.24 18.50 -18.48
N ASN A 142 -0.25 19.07 -17.77
CA ASN A 142 0.83 19.84 -18.41
C ASN A 142 1.96 18.98 -18.99
N TYR A 143 2.03 17.68 -18.67
CA TYR A 143 3.10 16.77 -19.12
C TYR A 143 2.56 15.43 -19.65
N PRO A 144 1.52 15.40 -20.51
CA PRO A 144 0.88 14.16 -20.92
C PRO A 144 1.83 13.24 -21.71
N SER A 145 2.85 13.81 -22.37
CA SER A 145 3.87 13.06 -23.12
C SER A 145 4.78 12.21 -22.25
N LYS A 146 4.82 12.45 -20.92
CA LYS A 146 5.59 11.65 -19.97
C LYS A 146 4.91 10.33 -19.59
N HIS A 147 3.63 10.17 -19.91
CA HIS A 147 2.85 8.99 -19.57
C HIS A 147 2.72 8.05 -20.76
N GLN A 148 2.45 6.77 -20.49
CA GLN A 148 2.14 5.79 -21.53
C GLN A 148 0.77 6.08 -22.13
N SER A 149 0.63 6.05 -23.46
CA SER A 149 -0.60 6.49 -24.14
C SER A 149 -1.82 5.63 -23.83
N GLU A 150 -1.62 4.31 -23.76
CA GLU A 150 -2.68 3.31 -23.54
C GLU A 150 -2.89 2.95 -22.07
N HIS A 151 -2.05 3.46 -21.16
CA HIS A 151 -2.09 3.15 -19.72
C HIS A 151 -2.03 4.46 -18.92
N LYS A 152 -2.89 5.41 -19.31
CA LYS A 152 -3.03 6.69 -18.61
C LYS A 152 -3.90 6.47 -17.39
N VAL A 153 -3.36 6.83 -16.25
CA VAL A 153 -4.07 6.86 -14.98
C VAL A 153 -4.66 8.25 -14.79
N TYR A 154 -5.93 8.32 -14.40
CA TYR A 154 -6.61 9.56 -14.04
C TYR A 154 -6.94 9.55 -12.55
N LEU A 155 -7.01 10.75 -11.96
CA LEU A 155 -7.67 10.91 -10.66
C LEU A 155 -9.18 10.68 -10.86
N HIS A 156 -9.86 10.18 -9.83
CA HIS A 156 -11.30 9.88 -9.79
C HIS A 156 -11.74 8.66 -10.61
N ASP A 157 -10.78 7.87 -11.09
CA ASP A 157 -11.05 6.76 -12.01
C ASP A 157 -10.69 5.41 -11.39
N GLY A 158 -10.41 5.38 -10.08
CA GLY A 158 -10.25 4.16 -9.29
C GLY A 158 -8.82 3.78 -8.94
N ILE A 159 -8.69 2.59 -8.35
CA ILE A 159 -7.42 2.07 -7.85
C ILE A 159 -6.55 1.57 -8.99
N VAL A 160 -5.26 1.89 -8.90
CA VAL A 160 -4.31 1.64 -9.97
C VAL A 160 -3.56 0.35 -9.68
N ILE A 161 -3.66 -0.62 -10.59
CA ILE A 161 -2.78 -1.80 -10.61
C ILE A 161 -1.50 -1.43 -11.36
N LYS A 162 -0.36 -1.55 -10.69
CA LYS A 162 0.95 -1.16 -11.21
C LYS A 162 1.67 -2.38 -11.79
N THR A 163 1.99 -2.36 -13.08
CA THR A 163 2.72 -3.47 -13.74
C THR A 163 4.01 -2.97 -14.38
N ASN A 164 5.10 -3.72 -14.22
CA ASN A 164 6.37 -3.40 -14.84
C ASN A 164 7.15 -4.67 -15.26
N THR A 165 7.61 -4.71 -16.51
CA THR A 165 8.33 -5.86 -17.08
C THR A 165 9.63 -6.19 -16.35
N ASN A 166 10.29 -5.19 -15.76
CA ASN A 166 11.56 -5.39 -15.02
C ASN A 166 11.34 -5.71 -13.54
N GLN A 167 10.13 -6.11 -13.14
CA GLN A 167 9.79 -6.44 -11.74
C GLN A 167 10.10 -5.28 -10.78
N ARG A 168 9.87 -4.04 -11.23
CA ARG A 168 9.80 -2.86 -10.35
C ARG A 168 8.53 -2.84 -9.50
N TYR A 169 7.53 -3.55 -10.00
CA TYR A 169 6.29 -3.94 -9.36
C TYR A 169 6.18 -5.47 -9.49
N ALA A 170 5.82 -6.18 -8.43
CA ALA A 170 5.72 -7.64 -8.36
C ALA A 170 4.43 -8.19 -9.00
N THR A 171 3.51 -7.30 -9.38
CA THR A 171 2.25 -7.63 -10.04
C THR A 171 2.46 -8.53 -11.25
N ASN A 172 1.60 -9.55 -11.35
CA ASN A 172 1.49 -10.43 -12.51
C ASN A 172 0.01 -10.63 -12.90
N ALA A 173 -0.23 -11.33 -14.00
CA ALA A 173 -1.59 -11.53 -14.51
C ALA A 173 -2.52 -12.22 -13.51
N LEU A 174 -2.01 -13.19 -12.75
CA LEU A 174 -2.77 -13.93 -11.75
C LEU A 174 -3.23 -13.00 -10.61
N THR A 175 -2.30 -12.32 -9.97
CA THR A 175 -2.57 -11.42 -8.85
C THR A 175 -3.44 -10.23 -9.26
N ALA A 176 -3.22 -9.67 -10.45
CA ALA A 176 -4.09 -8.62 -11.00
C ALA A 176 -5.52 -9.12 -11.24
N SER A 177 -5.69 -10.34 -11.77
CA SER A 177 -7.02 -10.92 -12.00
C SER A 177 -7.79 -11.17 -10.70
N MET A 178 -7.10 -11.62 -9.66
CA MET A 178 -7.68 -11.80 -8.33
C MET A 178 -8.20 -10.49 -7.75
N ILE A 179 -7.39 -9.42 -7.83
CA ILE A 179 -7.82 -8.09 -7.35
C ILE A 179 -8.98 -7.56 -8.18
N ARG A 180 -9.01 -7.76 -9.50
CA ARG A 180 -10.16 -7.36 -10.32
C ARG A 180 -11.43 -8.14 -9.97
N ALA A 181 -11.30 -9.44 -9.68
CA ALA A 181 -12.44 -10.25 -9.25
C ALA A 181 -13.01 -9.74 -7.92
N LEU A 182 -12.13 -9.41 -6.95
CA LEU A 182 -12.52 -8.77 -5.68
C LEU A 182 -13.16 -7.40 -5.89
N ALA A 183 -12.54 -6.52 -6.66
CA ALA A 183 -13.07 -5.20 -6.97
C ALA A 183 -14.45 -5.28 -7.65
N SER A 184 -14.66 -6.27 -8.51
CA SER A 184 -15.94 -6.51 -9.19
C SER A 184 -17.01 -7.12 -8.29
N SER A 185 -16.63 -7.89 -7.27
CA SER A 185 -17.55 -8.55 -6.34
C SER A 185 -17.94 -7.68 -5.13
N SER A 186 -17.31 -6.51 -4.99
CA SER A 186 -17.56 -5.52 -3.91
C SER A 186 -19.00 -5.01 -3.81
N ASN A 187 -19.87 -5.31 -4.79
CA ASN A 187 -21.32 -5.07 -4.72
C ASN A 187 -22.01 -5.74 -3.51
N ASN A 188 -21.32 -6.64 -2.79
CA ASN A 188 -21.84 -7.36 -1.63
C ASN A 188 -21.28 -6.87 -0.29
N THR A 189 -20.38 -5.88 -0.26
CA THR A 189 -19.82 -5.36 1.00
C THR A 189 -20.58 -4.13 1.43
N GLY A 190 -21.74 -4.35 2.05
CA GLY A 190 -22.46 -3.31 2.79
C GLY A 190 -21.58 -2.80 3.93
N SER A 191 -20.91 -1.67 3.72
CA SER A 191 -20.55 -0.76 4.80
C SER A 191 -21.71 0.23 4.97
N GLU A 192 -22.07 0.50 6.22
CA GLU A 192 -23.20 1.37 6.60
C GLU A 192 -22.94 2.85 6.30
N ALA A 193 -22.80 3.18 5.02
CA ALA A 193 -22.87 4.54 4.51
C ALA A 193 -24.05 4.66 3.52
N ASN A 194 -25.25 4.64 4.08
CA ASN A 194 -26.49 5.28 3.59
C ASN A 194 -27.21 4.82 2.31
N ASP A 195 -26.86 3.72 1.63
CA ASP A 195 -27.83 3.06 0.74
C ASP A 195 -27.50 1.58 0.47
N VAL A 196 -28.39 0.69 0.91
CA VAL A 196 -28.25 -0.78 0.81
C VAL A 196 -28.53 -1.31 -0.61
N ASN A 197 -28.84 -0.43 -1.58
CA ASN A 197 -29.16 -0.81 -2.96
C ASN A 197 -28.14 -0.34 -4.03
N THR A 198 -26.97 0.20 -3.66
CA THR A 198 -26.10 0.93 -4.63
C THR A 198 -24.59 0.70 -4.51
N ALA A 199 -24.09 -0.40 -3.95
CA ALA A 199 -22.64 -0.67 -4.00
C ALA A 199 -22.25 -0.99 -5.45
N ALA A 200 -21.59 -0.03 -6.11
CA ALA A 200 -21.01 -0.22 -7.43
C ALA A 200 -19.62 -0.88 -7.32
N PRO A 201 -19.15 -1.59 -8.36
CA PRO A 201 -17.81 -2.15 -8.38
C PRO A 201 -16.75 -1.06 -8.11
N ILE A 202 -15.72 -1.40 -7.34
CA ILE A 202 -14.57 -0.52 -7.15
C ILE A 202 -13.87 -0.35 -8.51
N PRO A 203 -13.75 0.87 -9.05
CA PRO A 203 -13.11 1.08 -10.34
C PRO A 203 -11.61 0.76 -10.27
N ILE A 204 -11.07 0.17 -11.33
CA ILE A 204 -9.67 -0.25 -11.43
C ILE A 204 -9.06 0.29 -12.71
N GLN A 205 -7.85 0.85 -12.60
CA GLN A 205 -7.03 1.35 -13.69
C GLN A 205 -5.74 0.56 -13.81
N ASP A 206 -5.12 0.63 -14.99
CA ASP A 206 -3.84 0.00 -15.26
C ASP A 206 -2.74 1.02 -15.48
N PHE A 207 -1.64 0.85 -14.74
CA PHE A 207 -0.43 1.64 -14.90
C PHE A 207 0.72 0.81 -15.43
N VAL A 208 1.28 1.29 -16.53
CA VAL A 208 2.55 0.82 -17.08
C VAL A 208 3.36 2.05 -17.48
N VAL A 209 4.63 2.08 -17.09
CA VAL A 209 5.55 3.12 -17.53
C VAL A 209 5.87 2.97 -19.02
N ARG A 210 6.22 4.06 -19.71
CA ARG A 210 6.74 3.99 -21.08
C ARG A 210 8.02 3.13 -21.12
N ASN A 211 8.19 2.36 -22.19
CA ASN A 211 9.37 1.50 -22.37
C ASN A 211 10.70 2.28 -22.42
N ASP A 212 10.67 3.55 -22.80
CA ASP A 212 11.84 4.44 -22.87
C ASP A 212 12.06 5.27 -21.59
N SER A 213 11.28 5.01 -20.53
CA SER A 213 11.39 5.71 -19.25
C SER A 213 11.70 4.73 -18.13
N PRO A 214 12.60 5.08 -17.20
CA PRO A 214 12.71 4.36 -15.93
C PRO A 214 11.43 4.57 -15.09
N CYS A 215 11.21 3.70 -14.12
CA CYS A 215 10.25 3.89 -13.04
C CYS A 215 10.91 3.58 -11.68
N GLY A 216 10.33 4.16 -10.62
CA GLY A 216 10.65 3.76 -9.25
C GLY A 216 10.33 2.28 -9.01
N SER A 217 10.92 1.74 -7.95
CA SER A 217 10.54 0.42 -7.42
C SER A 217 9.66 0.64 -6.20
N THR A 218 9.05 -0.43 -5.71
CA THR A 218 8.33 -0.45 -4.42
C THR A 218 8.92 -1.52 -3.50
N ILE A 219 8.30 -1.71 -2.33
CA ILE A 219 8.58 -2.82 -1.44
C ILE A 219 8.11 -4.19 -1.97
N GLY A 220 7.17 -4.21 -2.92
CA GLY A 220 6.51 -5.42 -3.42
C GLY A 220 7.50 -6.49 -3.91
N PRO A 221 8.39 -6.17 -4.87
CA PRO A 221 9.41 -7.10 -5.33
C PRO A 221 10.33 -7.62 -4.21
N MET A 222 10.71 -6.76 -3.26
CA MET A 222 11.60 -7.15 -2.15
C MET A 222 10.91 -8.15 -1.23
N MET A 223 9.65 -7.89 -0.86
CA MET A 223 8.86 -8.78 -0.02
C MET A 223 8.55 -10.11 -0.71
N SER A 224 8.16 -10.05 -1.99
CA SER A 224 7.87 -11.24 -2.78
C SER A 224 9.11 -12.14 -2.89
N ALA A 225 10.28 -11.57 -3.19
CA ALA A 225 11.53 -12.33 -3.27
C ALA A 225 11.99 -12.90 -1.92
N ASN A 226 11.83 -12.15 -0.82
CA ASN A 226 12.32 -12.56 0.50
C ASN A 226 11.41 -13.60 1.19
N ILE A 227 10.09 -13.51 1.00
CA ILE A 227 9.11 -14.34 1.72
C ILE A 227 8.51 -15.43 0.82
N GLY A 228 8.42 -15.17 -0.49
CA GLY A 228 7.80 -16.08 -1.46
C GLY A 228 6.27 -15.95 -1.57
N ILE A 229 5.70 -14.83 -1.10
CA ILE A 229 4.25 -14.57 -1.19
C ILE A 229 3.92 -13.98 -2.57
N ARG A 230 2.81 -14.46 -3.18
CA ARG A 230 2.23 -13.85 -4.39
C ARG A 230 1.87 -12.39 -4.10
N THR A 231 2.45 -11.48 -4.84
CA THR A 231 2.39 -10.05 -4.51
C THR A 231 1.76 -9.24 -5.64
N ILE A 232 0.92 -8.28 -5.27
CA ILE A 232 0.40 -7.25 -6.17
C ILE A 232 0.84 -5.88 -5.68
N ASP A 233 1.25 -5.04 -6.63
CA ASP A 233 1.48 -3.61 -6.41
C ASP A 233 0.29 -2.81 -6.92
N LEU A 234 -0.32 -2.03 -6.04
CA LEU A 234 -1.45 -1.18 -6.35
C LEU A 234 -1.48 0.06 -5.46
N GLY A 235 -2.28 1.06 -5.81
CA GLY A 235 -2.54 2.19 -4.93
C GLY A 235 -3.40 3.27 -5.57
N ALA A 236 -3.68 4.32 -4.80
CA ALA A 236 -4.40 5.49 -5.30
C ALA A 236 -3.50 6.36 -6.17
N ALA A 237 -4.08 7.01 -7.17
CA ALA A 237 -3.37 7.91 -8.05
C ALA A 237 -3.13 9.27 -7.38
N GLN A 238 -1.98 9.89 -7.65
CA GLN A 238 -1.64 11.22 -7.15
C GLN A 238 -0.84 12.03 -8.17
N TRP A 239 -0.85 13.34 -7.98
CA TRP A 239 0.05 14.30 -8.63
C TRP A 239 1.15 14.73 -7.68
N ALA A 240 2.26 15.18 -8.30
CA ALA A 240 3.41 15.74 -7.62
C ALA A 240 4.03 14.81 -6.57
N MET A 241 4.04 13.50 -6.81
CA MET A 241 4.68 12.50 -5.95
C MET A 241 6.12 12.92 -5.57
N HIS A 242 6.46 12.80 -4.29
CA HIS A 242 7.70 13.28 -3.63
C HIS A 242 7.84 14.81 -3.51
N SER A 243 6.78 15.57 -3.79
CA SER A 243 6.72 17.00 -3.44
C SER A 243 6.57 17.19 -1.94
N CYS A 244 6.97 18.35 -1.41
CA CYS A 244 6.62 18.72 -0.03
C CYS A 244 5.10 18.78 0.20
N ARG A 245 4.34 18.93 -0.89
CA ARG A 245 2.88 18.89 -0.90
C ARG A 245 2.36 18.23 -2.17
N GLU A 246 1.55 17.21 -1.98
CA GLU A 246 1.06 16.30 -3.00
C GLU A 246 -0.46 16.45 -3.12
N THR A 247 -1.03 15.93 -4.20
CA THR A 247 -2.47 16.01 -4.45
C THR A 247 -3.00 14.65 -4.90
N CYS A 248 -4.03 14.13 -4.24
CA CYS A 248 -4.81 12.98 -4.69
C CYS A 248 -6.31 13.32 -4.70
N SER A 249 -7.13 12.42 -5.18
CA SER A 249 -8.59 12.52 -5.24
C SER A 249 -9.25 11.95 -3.98
N VAL A 250 -10.38 12.53 -3.58
CA VAL A 250 -11.12 12.12 -2.37
C VAL A 250 -11.76 10.73 -2.49
N ASP A 251 -12.23 10.38 -3.68
CA ASP A 251 -12.90 9.11 -3.99
C ASP A 251 -11.90 7.97 -4.17
N ASP A 252 -10.75 8.17 -4.81
CA ASP A 252 -9.72 7.12 -4.91
C ASP A 252 -9.13 6.77 -3.53
N ALA A 253 -9.05 7.75 -2.62
CA ALA A 253 -8.72 7.48 -1.22
C ALA A 253 -9.77 6.57 -0.55
N ALA A 254 -11.07 6.82 -0.77
CA ALA A 254 -12.14 5.98 -0.26
C ALA A 254 -12.18 4.59 -0.93
N HIS A 255 -11.98 4.53 -2.24
CA HIS A 255 -11.88 3.28 -3.00
C HIS A 255 -10.74 2.40 -2.49
N LEU A 256 -9.63 3.00 -2.02
CA LEU A 256 -8.49 2.24 -1.52
C LEU A 256 -8.82 1.57 -0.19
N VAL A 257 -9.51 2.28 0.71
CA VAL A 257 -10.05 1.70 1.95
C VAL A 257 -11.01 0.56 1.61
N SER A 258 -12.02 0.81 0.77
CA SER A 258 -13.00 -0.18 0.37
C SER A 258 -12.36 -1.43 -0.26
N LEU A 259 -11.32 -1.24 -1.08
CA LEU A 259 -10.60 -2.37 -1.68
C LEU A 259 -9.88 -3.19 -0.63
N CYS A 260 -9.19 -2.55 0.32
CA CYS A 260 -8.57 -3.25 1.45
C CYS A 260 -9.60 -4.02 2.29
N GLU A 261 -10.78 -3.44 2.56
CA GLU A 261 -11.85 -4.12 3.29
C GLU A 261 -12.35 -5.37 2.55
N VAL A 262 -12.58 -5.24 1.24
CA VAL A 262 -13.00 -6.37 0.39
C VAL A 262 -11.93 -7.45 0.36
N ILE A 263 -10.66 -7.09 0.26
CA ILE A 263 -9.54 -8.04 0.31
C ILE A 263 -9.54 -8.80 1.65
N TYR A 264 -9.63 -8.10 2.79
CA TYR A 264 -9.65 -8.76 4.09
C TYR A 264 -10.84 -9.70 4.26
N LYS A 265 -12.02 -9.32 3.77
CA LYS A 265 -13.23 -10.15 3.87
C LYS A 265 -13.23 -11.37 2.96
N HIS A 266 -12.81 -11.19 1.70
CA HIS A 266 -13.16 -12.10 0.62
C HIS A 266 -11.94 -12.74 -0.06
N TRP A 267 -10.72 -12.49 0.42
CA TRP A 267 -9.52 -13.12 -0.14
C TRP A 267 -9.63 -14.65 -0.18
N GLY A 268 -10.01 -15.29 0.94
CA GLY A 268 -10.10 -16.74 1.04
C GLY A 268 -11.09 -17.34 0.02
N ASP A 269 -12.22 -16.66 -0.21
CA ASP A 269 -13.22 -17.09 -1.20
C ASP A 269 -12.65 -17.05 -2.63
N ILE A 270 -11.83 -16.04 -2.96
CA ILE A 270 -11.22 -15.93 -4.29
C ILE A 270 -10.12 -16.96 -4.49
N ASP A 271 -9.27 -17.20 -3.48
CA ASP A 271 -8.20 -18.19 -3.57
C ASP A 271 -8.76 -19.62 -3.68
N ASP A 272 -9.82 -19.95 -2.92
CA ASP A 272 -10.45 -21.27 -2.93
C ASP A 272 -11.19 -21.59 -4.25
N ASN A 273 -11.62 -20.56 -5.00
CA ASN A 273 -12.32 -20.71 -6.29
C ASN A 273 -11.41 -20.48 -7.51
N LEU A 274 -10.10 -20.36 -7.31
CA LEU A 274 -9.15 -20.16 -8.39
C LEU A 274 -9.09 -21.41 -9.29
N ILE A 275 -9.36 -21.23 -10.57
CA ILE A 275 -9.17 -22.26 -11.60
C ILE A 275 -8.03 -21.82 -12.51
N GLU A 276 -6.89 -22.48 -12.39
CA GLU A 276 -5.80 -22.31 -13.35
C GLU A 276 -6.09 -23.16 -14.59
N VAL A 277 -6.42 -22.49 -15.70
CA VAL A 277 -6.50 -23.16 -17.00
C VAL A 277 -5.08 -23.20 -17.57
N MET A 278 -4.41 -24.34 -17.41
CA MET A 278 -3.17 -24.60 -18.13
C MET A 278 -3.54 -25.05 -19.54
N ASP A 279 -3.09 -24.30 -20.56
CA ASP A 279 -3.05 -24.85 -21.91
C ASP A 279 -2.04 -25.99 -21.91
N ASP A 280 -2.50 -27.20 -22.26
CA ASP A 280 -1.72 -28.45 -22.32
C ASP A 280 -0.61 -28.43 -23.41
N ASP A 281 -0.38 -27.28 -24.08
CA ASP A 281 0.37 -27.21 -25.33
C ASP A 281 1.81 -26.67 -25.24
N ASP A 282 2.30 -26.22 -24.08
CA ASP A 282 3.69 -25.76 -23.92
C ASP A 282 4.61 -26.76 -23.20
N ALA A 283 4.64 -27.97 -23.76
CA ALA A 283 5.86 -28.78 -23.79
C ALA A 283 6.84 -28.23 -24.86
N ARG A 284 7.16 -26.93 -24.90
CA ARG A 284 8.14 -26.35 -25.85
C ARG A 284 8.86 -25.09 -25.36
N GLN A 285 9.94 -25.30 -24.60
CA GLN A 285 11.34 -24.83 -24.79
C GLN A 285 12.06 -24.59 -23.47
#